data_AF-T1G744-F1
#
_entry.id   AF-T1G744-F1
#
_cell.length_a   1.000
_cell.length_b   1.000
_cell.length_c   1.000
_cell.angle_alpha   90.00
_cell.angle_beta   90.00
_cell.angle_gamma   90.00
#
_symmetry.space_group_name_H-M   'P 1'
#
loop_
_entity.id
_entity.type
_entity.pdbx_description
1 polymer ?
#
loop_
_entity_poly.entity_id
_entity_poly.type
_entity_poly.pdbx_seq_one_letter_code
_entity_poly.pdbx_strand_id
1 'polypeptide(L)' 'TKHLWKFMCRLLKQSCGMGIDKVIQWENKELGIFRIVNSKKVAELWGQYKSSDRMNFEKLSRALRCVFNSFL' A
#
# COMPACT_ATOMS: atom_id res chain seq x y z
N THR A 1 2.15 -8.27 -14.93
CA THR A 1 1.50 -6.96 -14.65
C THR A 1 1.67 -6.58 -13.18
N LYS A 2 2.16 -5.37 -12.87
CA LYS A 2 2.35 -4.90 -11.47
C LYS A 2 1.03 -4.36 -10.91
N HIS A 3 0.39 -5.09 -10.00
CA HIS A 3 -0.89 -4.72 -9.36
C HIS A 3 -0.67 -4.08 -7.99
N LEU A 4 -1.41 -3.00 -7.71
CA LEU A 4 -1.29 -2.25 -6.45
C LEU A 4 -1.69 -3.09 -5.24
N TRP A 5 -2.81 -3.81 -5.31
CA TRP A 5 -3.27 -4.66 -4.20
C TRP A 5 -2.24 -5.73 -3.79
N LYS A 6 -1.61 -6.41 -4.77
CA LYS A 6 -0.55 -7.40 -4.50
C LYS A 6 0.65 -6.77 -3.79
N PHE A 7 0.99 -5.54 -4.17
CA PHE A 7 2.06 -4.78 -3.53
C PHE A 7 1.71 -4.38 -2.10
N MET A 8 0.48 -3.91 -1.85
CA MET A 8 0.01 -3.60 -0.50
C MET A 8 0.05 -4.83 0.41
N CYS A 9 -0.41 -6.00 -0.06
CA CYS A 9 -0.31 -7.25 0.67
C CYS A 9 1.14 -7.64 0.98
N ARG A 10 2.09 -7.37 0.06
CA ARG A 10 3.51 -7.63 0.28
C ARG A 10 4.09 -6.74 1.38
N LEU A 11 3.76 -5.44 1.37
CA LEU A 11 4.19 -4.53 2.44
C LEU A 11 3.64 -4.96 3.81
N LEU A 12 2.37 -5.38 3.86
CA LEU A 12 1.72 -5.87 5.08
C LEU A 12 2.28 -7.21 5.60
N LYS A 13 2.92 -8.02 4.75
CA LYS A 13 3.66 -9.21 5.19
C LYS A 13 5.02 -8.83 5.79
N GLN A 14 5.66 -7.78 5.28
CA GLN A 14 6.96 -7.30 5.75
C GLN A 14 6.87 -6.40 7.00
N SER A 15 5.70 -5.81 7.28
CA SER A 15 5.48 -5.00 8.50
C SER A 15 5.61 -5.81 9.80
N CYS A 16 5.53 -7.15 9.74
CA CYS A 16 5.58 -8.06 10.89
C CYS A 16 7.01 -8.30 11.45
N GLY A 17 7.94 -7.33 11.34
CA GLY A 17 9.28 -7.50 11.95
C GLY A 17 10.42 -6.58 11.47
N MET A 18 10.24 -5.73 10.45
CA MET A 18 11.35 -4.92 9.87
C MET A 18 11.10 -3.40 9.86
N GLY A 19 10.40 -2.83 10.85
CA GLY A 19 10.21 -1.37 10.93
C GLY A 19 9.25 -0.76 9.88
N ILE A 20 8.64 -1.61 9.04
CA ILE A 20 7.60 -1.24 8.06
C ILE A 20 6.23 -1.04 8.73
N ASP A 21 6.06 -1.45 9.99
CA ASP A 21 4.92 -1.11 10.86
C ASP A 21 4.65 0.41 10.89
N LYS A 22 5.69 1.24 10.80
CA LYS A 22 5.58 2.71 10.71
C LYS A 22 5.11 3.23 9.34
N VAL A 23 4.93 2.34 8.37
CA VAL A 23 4.55 2.67 6.98
C VAL A 23 3.14 2.15 6.67
N ILE A 24 2.87 0.90 6.99
CA ILE A 24 1.57 0.26 6.82
C ILE A 24 1.40 -0.86 7.85
N GLN A 25 0.21 -0.94 8.45
CA GLN A 25 -0.05 -1.92 9.49
C GLN A 25 -1.47 -2.49 9.42
N TRP A 26 -1.62 -3.73 9.86
CA TRP A 26 -2.92 -4.34 10.07
C TRP A 26 -3.62 -3.64 11.24
N GLU A 27 -4.88 -3.27 11.03
CA GLU A 27 -5.78 -2.92 12.15
C GLU A 27 -6.60 -4.14 12.55
N ASN A 28 -7.07 -4.90 11.56
CA ASN A 28 -7.67 -6.21 11.77
C ASN A 28 -7.25 -7.14 10.61
N LYS A 29 -6.32 -8.06 10.90
CA LYS A 29 -5.77 -8.98 9.90
C LYS A 29 -6.80 -10.00 9.39
N GLU A 30 -7.75 -10.41 10.24
CA GLU A 30 -8.78 -11.40 9.90
C GLU A 30 -9.80 -10.81 8.93
N LEU A 31 -10.19 -9.55 9.16
CA LEU A 31 -11.09 -8.80 8.28
C LEU A 31 -10.38 -8.16 7.08
N GLY A 32 -9.06 -8.28 6.99
CA GLY A 32 -8.28 -7.63 5.93
C GLY A 32 -8.21 -6.10 6.04
N ILE A 33 -8.53 -5.53 7.21
CA ILE A 33 -8.52 -4.09 7.47
C ILE A 33 -7.10 -3.67 7.85
N PHE A 34 -6.57 -2.69 7.13
CA PHE A 34 -5.26 -2.12 7.37
C PHE A 34 -5.30 -0.60 7.23
N ARG A 35 -4.34 0.06 7.85
CA ARG A 35 -4.14 1.51 7.71
C ARG A 35 -2.76 1.81 7.15
N ILE A 36 -2.69 2.90 6.41
CA ILE A 36 -1.43 3.48 5.94
C ILE A 36 -0.97 4.48 6.98
N VAL A 37 0.17 4.22 7.61
CA VAL A 37 0.74 5.06 8.67
C VAL A 37 1.60 6.17 8.08
N ASN A 38 2.36 5.86 7.02
CA ASN A 38 3.19 6.84 6.31
C ASN A 38 2.90 6.83 4.82
N SER A 39 1.99 7.71 4.42
CA SER A 39 1.51 7.89 3.05
C SER A 39 2.64 8.19 2.05
N LYS A 40 3.62 9.02 2.45
CA LYS A 40 4.77 9.37 1.62
C LYS A 40 5.65 8.15 1.35
N LYS A 41 5.97 7.39 2.40
CA LYS A 41 6.83 6.21 2.28
C LYS A 41 6.19 5.10 1.46
N VAL A 42 4.88 4.87 1.60
CA VAL A 42 4.14 3.92 0.75
C VAL A 42 4.21 4.33 -0.73
N ALA A 43 4.04 5.62 -1.03
CA ALA A 43 4.13 6.12 -2.40
C ALA A 43 5.53 6.00 -3.00
N GLU A 44 6.58 6.30 -2.22
CA GLU A 44 7.99 6.10 -2.61
C GLU A 44 8.27 4.63 -2.94
N LEU A 45 7.90 3.71 -2.05
CA LEU A 45 8.10 2.26 -2.25
C LEU A 45 7.34 1.74 -3.48
N TRP A 46 6.13 2.26 -3.70
CA TRP A 46 5.36 1.91 -4.90
C TRP A 46 5.98 2.48 -6.17
N GLY A 47 6.47 3.73 -6.12
CA GLY A 47 7.21 4.37 -7.20
C GLY A 47 8.45 3.57 -7.58
N GLN A 48 9.25 3.18 -6.59
CA GLN A 48 10.41 2.29 -6.77
C GLN A 48 10.01 0.95 -7.39
N TYR A 49 8.95 0.32 -6.87
CA TYR A 49 8.46 -0.95 -7.42
C TYR A 49 7.99 -0.83 -8.88
N LYS A 50 7.44 0.32 -9.28
CA LYS A 50 6.97 0.60 -10.66
C LYS A 50 8.00 1.30 -11.54
N SER A 51 9.18 1.66 -11.02
CA SER A 51 10.16 2.54 -11.70
C SER A 51 9.53 3.86 -12.15
N SER A 52 8.76 4.50 -11.27
CA SER A 52 8.08 5.76 -11.53
C SER A 52 8.47 6.82 -10.51
N ASP A 53 9.33 7.74 -10.91
CA ASP A 53 9.84 8.82 -10.04
C ASP A 53 8.80 9.91 -9.76
N ARG A 54 7.70 9.94 -10.51
CA ARG A 54 6.59 10.90 -10.33
C ARG A 54 5.43 10.34 -9.50
N MET A 55 5.63 9.20 -8.82
CA MET A 55 4.60 8.57 -8.01
C MET A 55 4.44 9.31 -6.67
N ASN A 56 3.20 9.65 -6.33
CA ASN A 56 2.85 10.26 -5.05
C ASN A 56 1.61 9.56 -4.46
N PHE A 57 1.30 9.87 -3.19
CA PHE A 57 0.20 9.20 -2.49
C PHE A 57 -1.17 9.52 -3.10
N GLU A 58 -1.37 10.70 -3.69
CA GLU A 58 -2.65 11.05 -4.33
C GLU A 58 -2.97 10.15 -5.53
N LYS A 59 -1.97 9.92 -6.39
CA LYS A 59 -2.10 8.99 -7.53
C LYS A 59 -2.32 7.56 -7.05
N LEU A 60 -1.60 7.16 -6.00
CA LEU A 60 -1.74 5.84 -5.38
C LEU A 60 -3.14 5.65 -4.77
N SER A 61 -3.65 6.63 -4.03
CA SER A 61 -4.95 6.58 -3.37
C SER A 61 -6.12 6.61 -4.36
N ARG A 62 -5.94 7.26 -5.52
CA ARG A 62 -6.90 7.17 -6.64
C ARG A 62 -7.03 5.74 -7.13
N ALA A 63 -5.90 5.06 -7.36
CA ALA A 63 -5.87 3.66 -7.78
C ALA A 63 -6.43 2.73 -6.69
N LEU A 64 -6.15 2.96 -5.40
CA LEU A 64 -6.76 2.20 -4.31
C LEU A 64 -8.29 2.34 -4.30
N ARG A 65 -8.82 3.56 -4.44
CA ARG A 65 -10.28 3.78 -4.48
C ARG A 65 -10.94 3.09 -5.67
N CYS A 66 -10.28 3.08 -6.84
CA CYS A 66 -10.78 2.30 -7.97
C CYS A 66 -10.80 0.80 -7.65
N VAL A 67 -9.80 0.27 -6.95
CA VAL A 67 -9.80 -1.14 -6.51
C VAL A 67 -10.97 -1.41 -5.57
N PHE A 68 -11.23 -0.57 -4.56
CA PHE A 68 -12.35 -0.76 -3.64
C PHE A 68 -13.73 -0.60 -4.30
N ASN A 69 -13.90 0.39 -5.19
CA ASN A 69 -15.15 0.58 -5.94
C ASN A 69 -15.44 -0.54 -6.94
N SER A 70 -14.45 -1.36 -7.32
CA SER A 70 -14.67 -2.54 -8.16
C SER A 70 -15.03 -3.80 -7.36
N PHE A 71 -15.01 -3.73 -6.02
CA PHE A 71 -15.44 -4.78 -5.10
C PHE A 71 -16.77 -4.44 -4.38
N LEU A 72 -17.38 -3.31 -4.74
CA LEU A 72 -18.79 -2.95 -4.46
C LEU A 72 -19.57 -3.01 -5.78
#